data_AF-A0A972TIM7-F1
#
_entry.id   AF-A0A972TIM7-F1
#
_cell.length_a   1.000
_cell.length_b   1.000
_cell.length_c   1.000
_cell.angle_alpha   90.00
_cell.angle_beta   90.00
_cell.angle_gamma   90.00
#
_symmetry.space_group_name_H-M   'P 1'
#
loop_
_entity.id
_entity.type
_entity.pdbx_description
1 polymer ?
#
loop_
_entity_poly.entity_id
_entity_poly.type
_entity_poly.pdbx_seq_one_letter_code
_entity_poly.pdbx_strand_id
1 'polypeptide(L)'
;MDWRSWPKTSGGKNGWAFGQEVIEGKRDHEYSYAIYEILEKEIIPLYYRVSEDGTPHDWVEVMKESIKRSAPRFSTRRMVKEYLQKFYSKALREV
;
A
#
# COMPACT_ATOMS: atom_id res chain seq x y z
N MET A 1 6.33 -8.73 7.73
CA MET A 1 5.77 -7.72 6.81
C MET A 1 6.18 -6.38 7.38
N ASP A 2 7.19 -5.74 6.78
CA ASP A 2 7.74 -4.48 7.28
C ASP A 2 6.93 -3.33 6.68
N TRP A 3 6.15 -2.65 7.52
CA TRP A 3 5.33 -1.50 7.12
C TRP A 3 6.17 -0.36 6.52
N ARG A 4 7.48 -0.33 6.83
CA ARG A 4 8.46 0.62 6.28
C ARG A 4 8.77 0.39 4.79
N SER A 5 8.42 -0.78 4.25
CA SER A 5 8.64 -1.14 2.84
C SER A 5 7.49 -0.75 1.90
N TRP A 6 6.49 -0.01 2.40
CA TRP A 6 5.46 0.56 1.54
C TRP A 6 6.12 1.56 0.57
N PRO A 7 5.94 1.42 -0.76
CA PRO A 7 6.52 2.34 -1.70
C PRO A 7 6.02 3.77 -1.40
N LYS A 8 6.94 4.71 -1.14
CA LYS A 8 6.64 6.14 -1.26
C LYS A 8 6.16 6.37 -2.69
N THR A 9 4.99 6.98 -2.84
CA THR A 9 4.74 7.80 -4.04
C THR A 9 4.74 9.23 -3.57
N SER A 10 5.89 9.89 -3.67
CA SER A 10 5.92 11.34 -3.86
C SER A 10 5.26 11.61 -5.21
N GLY A 11 3.92 11.69 -5.19
CA GLY A 11 3.06 11.74 -6.37
C GLY A 11 2.69 10.36 -6.93
N GLY A 12 1.44 9.92 -6.68
CA GLY A 12 0.73 9.09 -7.64
C GLY A 12 0.35 7.66 -7.24
N LYS A 13 -0.86 7.57 -6.68
CA LYS A 13 -1.91 6.59 -6.99
C LYS A 13 -2.00 5.25 -6.24
N ASN A 14 -1.10 4.84 -5.33
CA ASN A 14 -1.25 3.53 -4.63
C ASN A 14 -1.27 3.60 -3.08
N GLY A 15 -1.59 4.76 -2.51
CA GLY A 15 -1.80 4.98 -1.07
C GLY A 15 -0.74 5.85 -0.40
N TRP A 16 -0.87 6.00 0.92
CA TRP A 16 -0.05 6.89 1.74
C TRP A 16 0.88 6.10 2.66
N ALA A 17 2.14 6.52 2.74
CA ALA A 17 3.11 6.01 3.69
C ALA A 17 3.55 7.14 4.62
N PHE A 18 3.52 6.92 5.94
CA PHE A 18 4.01 7.85 6.95
C PHE A 18 5.21 7.24 7.69
N GLY A 19 6.00 8.05 8.42
CA GLY A 19 6.94 7.52 9.42
C GLY A 19 8.32 7.01 8.94
N GLN A 20 8.91 7.57 7.88
CA GLN A 20 10.18 7.06 7.32
C GLN A 20 11.47 7.52 8.01
N GLU A 21 11.48 8.64 8.76
CA GLU A 21 12.66 9.09 9.51
C GLU A 21 12.33 9.13 10.98
N VAL A 22 12.90 8.20 11.75
CA VAL A 22 12.57 8.08 13.17
C VAL A 22 13.86 7.93 13.96
N ILE A 23 14.22 9.01 14.63
CA ILE A 23 15.19 9.06 15.71
C ILE A 23 14.46 8.59 16.98
N GLU A 24 15.08 7.72 17.78
CA GLU A 24 14.44 7.14 18.96
C GLU A 24 14.04 8.21 20.00
N GLY A 25 12.78 8.15 20.49
CA GLY A 25 12.37 8.85 21.72
C GLY A 25 11.04 9.62 21.69
N LYS A 26 10.57 10.13 20.53
CA LYS A 26 9.33 10.95 20.41
C LYS A 26 8.29 10.38 19.44
N ARG A 27 8.07 9.08 19.57
CA ARG A 27 7.35 8.27 18.56
C ARG A 27 5.88 8.67 18.38
N ASP A 28 5.08 8.68 19.45
CA ASP A 28 3.62 8.63 19.29
C ASP A 28 3.00 9.95 18.78
N HIS A 29 3.47 11.08 19.31
CA HIS A 29 2.96 12.40 18.93
C HIS A 29 3.31 12.76 17.47
N GLU A 30 4.52 12.40 17.01
CA GLU A 30 4.97 12.68 15.64
C GLU A 30 4.23 11.82 14.61
N TYR A 31 3.99 10.53 14.91
CA TYR A 31 3.16 9.68 14.05
C TYR A 31 1.70 10.15 14.00
N SER A 32 1.13 10.50 15.16
CA SER A 32 -0.22 11.04 15.26
C SER A 32 -0.39 12.29 14.38
N TYR A 33 0.55 13.25 14.51
CA TYR A 33 0.54 14.45 13.69
C TYR A 33 0.64 14.14 12.19
N ALA A 34 1.55 13.25 11.77
CA ALA A 34 1.69 12.87 10.37
C ALA A 34 0.41 12.20 9.81
N ILE A 35 -0.27 11.37 10.60
CA ILE A 35 -1.54 10.76 10.20
C ILE A 35 -2.62 11.84 10.05
N TYR A 36 -2.75 12.74 11.02
CA TYR A 36 -3.72 13.84 10.94
C TYR A 36 -3.47 14.73 9.74
N GLU A 37 -2.21 15.05 9.44
CA GLU A 37 -1.85 15.86 8.28
C GLU A 37 -2.27 15.20 6.97
N ILE A 38 -1.99 13.90 6.80
CA ILE A 38 -2.40 13.15 5.60
C ILE A 38 -3.93 13.07 5.50
N LEU A 39 -4.62 12.84 6.62
CA LEU A 39 -6.07 12.78 6.64
C LEU A 39 -6.69 14.11 6.22
N GLU A 40 -6.27 15.20 6.84
CA GLU A 40 -6.85 16.53 6.63
C GLU A 40 -6.52 17.11 5.26
N LYS A 41 -5.26 16.98 4.82
CA LYS A 41 -4.80 17.64 3.59
C LYS A 41 -5.02 16.80 2.33
N GLU A 42 -5.01 15.48 2.45
CA GLU A 42 -5.05 14.59 1.29
C GLU A 42 -6.32 13.73 1.25
N ILE A 43 -6.56 12.89 2.27
CA ILE A 43 -7.60 11.85 2.20
C ILE A 43 -9.01 12.45 2.25
N ILE A 44 -9.30 13.32 3.23
CA ILE A 44 -10.63 13.90 3.43
C ILE A 44 -11.06 14.72 2.19
N PRO A 45 -10.25 15.67 1.66
CA PRO A 45 -10.63 16.43 0.48
C PRO A 45 -10.81 15.55 -0.76
N LEU A 46 -10.00 14.50 -0.93
CA LEU A 46 -10.07 13.59 -2.06
C LEU A 46 -11.35 12.73 -2.03
N TYR A 47 -11.72 12.23 -0.84
CA TYR A 47 -12.89 11.38 -0.67
C TYR A 47 -14.21 12.16 -0.84
N TYR A 48 -14.28 13.38 -0.30
CA TYR A 48 -15.48 14.22 -0.35
C TYR A 48 -15.59 15.09 -1.60
N ARG A 49 -14.60 15.06 -2.51
CA ARG A 49 -14.70 15.67 -3.83
C ARG A 49 -15.56 14.79 -4.74
N VAL A 50 -16.87 14.88 -4.54
CA VAL A 50 -17.87 14.12 -5.27
C VAL A 50 -18.30 14.92 -6.51
N SER A 51 -18.36 14.26 -7.67
CA SER A 51 -18.88 14.85 -8.90
C SER A 51 -20.42 14.86 -8.92
N GLU A 52 -21.03 15.51 -9.92
CA GLU A 52 -22.49 15.63 -10.02
C GLU A 52 -23.21 14.26 -10.09
N ASP A 53 -22.50 13.21 -10.50
CA ASP A 53 -22.98 11.83 -10.55
C ASP A 53 -22.93 11.10 -9.20
N GLY A 54 -22.52 11.77 -8.13
CA GLY A 54 -22.39 11.18 -6.80
C GLY A 54 -21.13 10.33 -6.60
N THR A 55 -20.18 10.34 -7.55
CA THR A 55 -18.95 9.53 -7.46
C THR A 55 -17.70 10.40 -7.27
N PRO A 56 -16.83 10.09 -6.29
CA PRO A 56 -15.52 10.72 -6.18
C PRO A 56 -14.51 10.05 -7.12
N HIS A 57 -14.45 10.52 -8.38
CA HIS A 57 -13.62 9.90 -9.42
C HIS A 57 -12.12 9.83 -9.06
N ASP A 58 -11.59 10.88 -8.44
CA ASP A 58 -10.18 10.93 -8.01
C ASP A 58 -9.88 9.86 -6.94
N TRP A 59 -10.81 9.61 -6.02
CA TRP A 59 -10.71 8.54 -5.03
C TRP A 59 -10.75 7.16 -5.69
N VAL A 60 -11.64 6.97 -6.66
CA VAL A 60 -11.75 5.73 -7.44
C VAL A 60 -10.48 5.43 -8.21
N GLU A 61 -9.80 6.45 -8.74
CA GLU A 61 -8.51 6.27 -9.40
C GLU A 61 -7.44 5.73 -8.45
N VAL A 62 -7.34 6.28 -7.23
CA VAL A 62 -6.43 5.78 -6.19
C VAL A 62 -6.75 4.33 -5.81
N MET A 63 -8.04 3.98 -5.68
CA MET A 63 -8.45 2.60 -5.41
C MET A 63 -8.00 1.65 -6.53
N LYS A 64 -8.23 2.02 -7.80
CA LYS A 64 -7.87 1.20 -8.97
C LYS A 64 -6.36 0.95 -9.05
N GLU A 65 -5.56 1.98 -8.82
CA GLU A 65 -4.11 1.88 -8.89
C GLU A 65 -3.52 1.11 -7.70
N SER A 66 -4.12 1.21 -6.51
CA SER A 66 -3.81 0.34 -5.37
C SER A 66 -4.05 -1.15 -5.70
N ILE A 67 -5.20 -1.47 -6.29
CA ILE A 67 -5.53 -2.85 -6.70
C ILE A 67 -4.55 -3.33 -7.77
N LYS A 68 -4.33 -2.53 -8.82
CA LYS A 68 -3.44 -2.86 -9.94
C LYS A 68 -2.03 -3.21 -9.48
N ARG A 69 -1.51 -2.48 -8.48
CA ARG A 69 -0.15 -2.71 -7.95
C ARG A 69 -0.08 -3.87 -6.95
N SER A 70 -1.14 -4.08 -6.17
CA SER A 70 -1.18 -5.09 -5.11
C SER A 70 -1.59 -6.48 -5.63
N ALA A 71 -2.59 -6.57 -6.49
CA ALA A 71 -3.14 -7.82 -7.00
C ALA A 71 -2.08 -8.80 -7.55
N PRO A 72 -1.12 -8.41 -8.42
CA PRO A 72 -0.12 -9.35 -8.92
C PRO A 72 0.86 -9.81 -7.85
N ARG A 73 1.04 -9.04 -6.76
CA ARG A 73 1.94 -9.29 -5.62
C ARG A 73 1.29 -10.04 -4.45
N PHE A 74 -0.02 -10.13 -4.38
CA PHE A 74 -0.70 -10.89 -3.30
C PHE A 74 -1.55 -12.06 -3.82
N SER A 75 -1.28 -12.54 -5.03
CA SER A 75 -1.95 -13.71 -5.60
C SER A 75 -1.53 -15.03 -4.94
N THR A 76 -2.50 -15.79 -4.40
CA THR A 76 -2.31 -17.16 -3.90
C THR A 76 -1.76 -18.09 -4.98
N ARG A 77 -2.21 -17.94 -6.23
CA ARG A 77 -1.67 -18.69 -7.37
C ARG A 77 -0.16 -18.47 -7.52
N ARG A 78 0.31 -17.23 -7.37
CA ARG A 78 1.76 -16.93 -7.41
C ARG A 78 2.47 -17.59 -6.23
N MET A 79 1.92 -17.47 -5.03
CA MET A 79 2.49 -18.07 -3.81
C MET A 79 2.65 -19.60 -3.97
N VAL A 80 1.62 -20.31 -4.42
CA VAL A 80 1.68 -21.77 -4.64
C VAL A 80 2.70 -22.13 -5.73
N LYS A 81 2.73 -21.38 -6.84
CA LYS A 81 3.72 -21.60 -7.91
C LYS A 81 5.15 -21.43 -7.39
N GLU A 82 5.41 -20.36 -6.65
CA GLU A 82 6.71 -20.10 -6.04
C GLU A 82 7.08 -21.18 -5.01
N TYR A 83 6.12 -21.64 -4.22
CA TYR A 83 6.34 -22.71 -3.24
C TYR A 83 6.75 -24.02 -3.92
N LEU A 84 6.04 -24.40 -4.99
CA LEU A 84 6.39 -25.56 -5.79
C LEU A 84 7.80 -25.45 -6.39
N GLN A 85 8.14 -24.30 -6.98
CA GLN A 85 9.43 -24.08 -7.63
C GLN A 85 10.61 -24.01 -6.65
N LYS A 86 10.39 -23.45 -5.45
CA LYS A 86 11.46 -23.24 -4.47
C LYS A 86 11.75 -24.49 -3.65
N PHE A 87 10.72 -25.28 -3.34
CA PHE A 87 10.82 -26.41 -2.41
C PHE A 87 10.60 -27.74 -3.13
N TYR A 88 9.42 -27.99 -3.69
CA TYR A 88 9.06 -29.31 -4.22
C TYR A 88 9.83 -29.70 -5.48
N SER A 89 10.06 -28.79 -6.43
CA SER A 89 10.81 -29.14 -7.64
C SER A 89 12.29 -29.38 -7.39
N LYS A 90 12.84 -28.87 -6.27
CA LYS A 90 14.20 -29.20 -5.84
C LYS A 90 14.22 -30.57 -5.16
N ALA A 91 13.31 -30.79 -4.21
CA ALA A 91 13.19 -32.07 -3.51
C ALA A 91 12.95 -33.25 -4.46
N LEU A 92 12.15 -33.07 -5.52
CA LEU A 92 11.89 -34.10 -6.53
C LEU A 92 13.07 -34.35 -7.50
N ARG A 93 14.09 -33.49 -7.54
CA ARG A 93 15.29 -33.68 -8.38
C ARG A 93 16.46 -34.29 -7.60
N GLU A 94 16.38 -34.33 -6.27
CA GLU A 94 17.37 -34.92 -5.37
C GLU A 94 17.04 -36.38 -4.99
N VAL A 95 15.94 -36.93 -5.53
CA VAL A 95 15.56 -38.35 -5.49
C VAL A 95 15.89 -38.98 -6.83
#